data_AF-A0A2M7FAH9-F1
#
_entry.id   AF-A0A2M7FAH9-F1
#
_cell.length_a   1.000
_cell.length_b   1.000
_cell.length_c   1.000
_cell.angle_alpha   90.00
_cell.angle_beta   90.00
_cell.angle_gamma   90.00
#
_symmetry.space_group_name_H-M   'P 1'
#
loop_
_entity.id
_entity.type
_entity.pdbx_description
1 polymer ?
#
loop_
_entity_poly.entity_id
_entity_poly.type
_entity_poly.pdbx_seq_one_letter_code
_entity_poly.pdbx_strand_id
1 'polypeptide(L)' 'MILFGMILFGLLLRLPSTNMPLLDRNSCRQTDTAAIARNFYKHGLNIFHPQVDWRGASEGYVESEFPIYPFLVAILYR' A
#
# COMPACT_ATOMS: atom_id res chain seq x y z
N MET A 1 3.19 7.56 -29.94
CA MET A 1 3.46 8.91 -29.39
C MET A 1 2.24 9.49 -28.68
N ILE A 2 1.06 9.55 -29.30
CA ILE A 2 -0.17 10.09 -28.68
C ILE A 2 -0.58 9.35 -27.40
N LEU A 3 -0.62 8.01 -27.43
CA LEU A 3 -0.95 7.18 -26.25
C LEU A 3 -0.05 7.48 -25.05
N PHE A 4 1.26 7.60 -25.29
CA PHE A 4 2.23 7.90 -24.24
C PHE A 4 1.99 9.29 -23.63
N GLY A 5 1.65 10.28 -24.46
CA GLY A 5 1.25 11.60 -24.00
C GLY A 5 0.01 11.57 -23.11
N MET A 6 -1.00 10.77 -23.45
CA MET A 6 -2.21 10.62 -22.64
C MET A 6 -1.94 9.95 -21.29
N ILE A 7 -1.10 8.92 -21.26
CA ILE A 7 -0.71 8.24 -20.02
C ILE A 7 0.05 9.20 -19.10
N LEU A 8 1.04 9.91 -19.65
CA LEU A 8 1.85 10.87 -18.88
C LEU A 8 0.98 12.00 -18.33
N PHE A 9 0.08 12.55 -19.13
CA PHE A 9 -0.85 13.59 -18.70
C PHE A 9 -1.76 13.10 -17.56
N GLY A 10 -2.35 11.90 -17.70
CA GLY A 10 -3.18 11.32 -16.64
C GLY A 10 -2.41 11.03 -15.35
N LEU A 11 -1.14 10.64 -15.45
CA LEU A 11 -0.27 10.42 -14.29
C LEU A 11 0.02 11.74 -13.55
N LEU A 12 0.38 12.79 -14.29
CA LEU A 12 0.68 14.12 -13.74
C LEU A 12 -0.51 14.71 -12.98
N LEU A 13 -1.74 14.51 -13.46
CA LEU A 13 -2.94 14.98 -12.77
C LEU A 13 -3.23 14.24 -11.45
N ARG A 14 -2.77 12.99 -11.30
CA ARG A 14 -3.06 12.13 -10.12
C ARG A 14 -1.93 12.12 -9.09
N LEU A 15 -0.71 12.47 -9.47
CA LEU A 15 0.42 12.53 -8.53
C LEU A 15 0.12 13.42 -7.30
N PRO A 16 -0.46 14.64 -7.44
CA PRO A 16 -0.74 15.50 -6.27
C PRO A 16 -1.73 14.88 -5.28
N SER A 17 -2.69 14.08 -5.74
CA SER A 17 -3.70 13.45 -4.87
C SER A 17 -3.17 12.27 -4.06
N THR A 18 -1.98 11.76 -4.37
CA THR A 18 -1.41 10.57 -3.71
C THR A 18 -1.07 10.82 -2.24
N ASN A 19 -0.87 12.08 -1.85
CA ASN A 19 -0.54 12.45 -0.48
C ASN A 19 -1.76 12.86 0.35
N MET A 20 -2.98 12.70 -0.18
CA MET A 20 -4.21 12.98 0.55
C MET A 20 -4.50 11.86 1.56
N PRO A 21 -5.10 12.17 2.73
CA PRO A 21 -5.46 11.15 3.69
C PRO A 21 -6.51 10.18 3.12
N LEU A 22 -6.38 8.90 3.46
CA LEU A 22 -7.25 7.81 3.01
C LEU A 22 -8.60 7.83 3.74
N LEU A 23 -9.40 8.86 3.49
CA LEU A 23 -10.70 9.12 4.15
C LEU A 23 -11.89 8.94 3.21
N ASP A 24 -11.70 8.24 2.09
CA ASP A 24 -12.74 7.99 1.12
C ASP A 24 -13.68 6.84 1.56
N ARG A 25 -14.69 6.53 0.74
CA ARG A 25 -15.66 5.45 1.03
C ARG A 25 -14.98 4.08 1.18
N ASN A 26 -13.87 3.86 0.49
CA ASN A 26 -13.10 2.61 0.51
C ASN A 26 -11.90 2.68 1.48
N SER A 27 -11.89 3.66 2.37
CA SER A 27 -10.80 3.94 3.32
C SER A 27 -10.39 2.73 4.14
N CYS A 28 -11.33 1.89 4.57
CA CYS A 28 -11.01 0.69 5.34
C CYS A 28 -10.05 -0.25 4.58
N ARG A 29 -10.36 -0.59 3.33
CA ARG A 29 -9.50 -1.44 2.48
C ARG A 29 -8.19 -0.73 2.13
N GLN A 30 -8.25 0.54 1.76
CA GLN A 30 -7.04 1.29 1.38
C GLN A 30 -6.07 1.45 2.56
N THR A 31 -6.61 1.74 3.75
CA THR A 31 -5.80 1.93 4.96
C THR A 31 -5.20 0.61 5.44
N ASP A 32 -5.93 -0.50 5.35
CA ASP A 32 -5.40 -1.82 5.71
C ASP A 32 -4.25 -2.24 4.77
N THR A 33 -4.42 -2.07 3.46
CA THR A 33 -3.33 -2.31 2.49
C THR A 33 -2.12 -1.41 2.72
N ALA A 34 -2.34 -0.13 3.01
CA ALA A 34 -1.26 0.81 3.33
C ALA A 34 -0.57 0.45 4.66
N ALA A 35 -1.31 -0.02 5.65
CA ALA A 35 -0.76 -0.49 6.92
C ALA A 35 0.12 -1.74 6.72
N ILE A 36 -0.33 -2.71 5.93
CA ILE A 36 0.46 -3.92 5.60
C ILE A 36 1.75 -3.53 4.86
N ALA A 37 1.68 -2.64 3.86
CA ALA A 37 2.86 -2.15 3.16
C ALA A 37 3.86 -1.48 4.12
N ARG A 38 3.36 -0.63 5.02
CA ARG A 38 4.17 0.00 6.04
C ARG A 38 4.80 -1.00 7.00
N ASN A 39 4.08 -2.06 7.36
CA ASN A 39 4.57 -3.08 8.26
C ASN A 39 5.64 -3.96 7.59
N PHE A 40 5.55 -4.25 6.30
CA PHE A 40 6.64 -4.87 5.55
C PHE A 40 7.91 -4.02 5.58
N TYR A 41 7.78 -2.70 5.36
CA TYR A 41 8.92 -1.80 5.44
C TYR A 41 9.52 -1.73 6.86
N LYS A 42 8.69 -1.73 7.91
CA LYS A 42 9.13 -1.59 9.31
C LYS A 42 9.64 -2.89 9.96
N HIS A 43 9.00 -4.01 9.68
CA HIS A 43 9.22 -5.28 10.40
C HIS A 43 9.92 -6.34 9.53
N GLY A 44 10.26 -6.00 8.29
CA GLY A 44 10.99 -6.85 7.37
C GLY A 44 10.14 -7.29 6.18
N LEU A 45 10.80 -7.38 5.03
CA LEU A 45 10.20 -7.73 3.73
C LEU A 45 9.98 -9.25 3.61
N ASN A 46 9.23 -9.86 4.54
CA ASN A 46 8.86 -11.27 4.46
C ASN A 46 7.47 -11.43 3.83
N ILE A 47 7.42 -11.60 2.51
CA ILE A 47 6.16 -11.67 1.75
C ILE A 47 5.17 -12.74 2.23
N PHE A 48 5.64 -13.80 2.90
CA PHE A 48 4.80 -14.89 3.40
C PHE A 48 4.16 -14.58 4.75
N HIS A 49 4.56 -13.49 5.40
CA HIS A 49 4.13 -13.14 6.74
C HIS A 49 3.69 -11.66 6.80
N PRO A 50 2.63 -11.26 6.08
CA PRO A 50 2.09 -9.90 6.16
C PRO A 50 1.58 -9.59 7.57
N GLN A 51 1.75 -8.34 8.01
CA GLN A 51 1.38 -7.90 9.36
C GLN A 51 0.39 -6.73 9.36
N VAL A 52 -0.58 -6.73 10.27
CA VAL A 52 -1.60 -5.66 10.43
C VAL A 52 -1.41 -4.85 11.70
N ASP A 53 -1.92 -3.62 11.74
CA ASP A 53 -1.77 -2.75 12.93
C ASP A 53 -2.70 -3.13 14.08
N TRP A 54 -3.87 -3.70 13.78
CA TRP A 54 -4.90 -4.06 14.75
C TRP A 54 -4.61 -5.39 15.48
N ARG A 55 -3.33 -5.71 15.65
CA ARG A 55 -2.79 -6.97 16.19
C ARG A 55 -2.83 -7.13 17.71
N GLY A 56 -3.14 -6.07 18.44
CA GLY A 56 -3.04 -6.03 19.89
C GLY A 56 -1.61 -6.34 20.36
N ALA A 57 -1.46 -7.34 21.25
CA ALA A 57 -0.16 -7.79 21.77
C ALA A 57 0.52 -8.90 20.94
N SER A 58 -0.09 -9.33 19.82
CA SER A 58 0.47 -10.40 18.98
C SER A 58 1.42 -9.85 17.91
N GLU A 59 2.17 -10.75 17.26
CA GLU A 59 3.00 -10.44 16.08
C GLU A 59 2.18 -9.82 14.93
N GLY A 60 0.87 -10.10 14.87
CA GLY A 60 -0.05 -9.49 13.92
C GLY A 60 -0.01 -10.06 12.52
N TYR A 61 0.45 -11.29 12.35
CA TYR A 61 0.37 -11.98 11.08
C TYR A 61 -1.10 -12.14 10.65
N VAL A 62 -1.37 -11.84 9.38
CA VAL A 62 -2.72 -11.95 8.82
C VAL A 62 -2.74 -12.97 7.69
N GLU A 63 -3.77 -13.80 7.68
CA GLU A 63 -4.10 -14.64 6.53
C GLU A 63 -4.96 -13.81 5.59
N SER A 64 -4.32 -13.20 4.58
CA SER A 64 -4.98 -12.39 3.56
C SER A 64 -4.74 -12.95 2.16
N GLU A 65 -5.22 -12.23 1.14
CA GLU A 65 -4.77 -12.44 -0.23
C GLU A 65 -3.24 -12.32 -0.36
N PHE A 66 -2.68 -12.89 -1.43
CA PHE A 66 -1.24 -12.87 -1.65
C PHE A 66 -0.72 -11.42 -1.71
N PRO A 67 0.17 -11.00 -0.80
CA PRO A 67 0.39 -9.58 -0.52
C PRO A 67 1.41 -8.93 -1.48
N ILE A 68 1.36 -9.28 -2.77
CA ILE A 68 2.30 -8.77 -3.78
C ILE A 68 2.24 -7.26 -3.93
N TYR A 69 1.03 -6.69 -3.91
CA TYR A 69 0.84 -5.26 -4.05
C TYR A 69 1.45 -4.48 -2.86
N PRO A 70 1.05 -4.72 -1.59
CA PRO A 70 1.65 -4.00 -0.46
C PRO A 70 3.15 -4.30 -0.31
N PHE A 71 3.62 -5.49 -0.72
CA PHE A 71 5.06 -5.81 -0.73
C PHE A 71 5.86 -4.94 -1.70
N LEU A 72 5.40 -4.78 -2.95
CA LEU A 72 6.06 -3.90 -3.92
C LEU A 72 6.03 -2.44 -3.46
N VAL A 73 4.91 -2.00 -2.87
CA VAL A 73 4.78 -0.66 -2.30
C VAL A 73 5.79 -0.47 -1.15
N ALA A 74 5.98 -1.47 -0.29
CA ALA A 74 6.94 -1.41 0.82
C ALA A 74 8.40 -1.24 0.35
N ILE A 75 8.78 -1.81 -0.80
CA ILE A 75 10.12 -1.61 -1.39
C ILE A 75 10.35 -0.15 -1.79
N LEU A 76 9.27 0.58 -2.15
CA LEU A 76 9.33 1.99 -2.52
C LEU A 76 9.27 2.94 -1.32
N TYR A 77 9.05 2.42 -0.11
CA TYR A 77 9.09 3.23 1.11
C TYR A 77 10.54 3.65 1.39
N ARG A 78 10.71 4.87 1.91
CA ARG A 78 12.01 5.49 2.17
C ARG A 78 12.19 5.76 3.65
#